data_AF-A0A161HH98-F1
#
_entry.id   AF-A0A161HH98-F1
#
_cell.length_a   1.000
_cell.length_b   1.000
_cell.length_c   1.000
_cell.angle_alpha   90.00
_cell.angle_beta   90.00
_cell.angle_gamma   90.00
#
_symmetry.space_group_name_H-M   'P 1'
#
loop_
_entity.id
_entity.type
_entity.pdbx_description
1 polymer ?
#
loop_
_entity_poly.entity_id
_entity_poly.type
_entity_poly.pdbx_seq_one_letter_code
_entity_poly.pdbx_strand_id
1 'polypeptide(L)'
;MIPASPNGGFGGFKYANDLPEGLPKIQDIFSLYASSSGWNPAPYWSFAVVYAHLRLCVITHGIAARIFRGQASSANAEAHAKSYFPLSALAMQEIEEYNENQSKL
;
A
#
# COMPACT_ATOMS: atom_id res chain seq x y z
N MET A 1 -18.90 0.55 -4.20
CA MET A 1 -18.36 0.30 -2.84
C MET A 1 -17.54 -0.98 -2.94
N ILE A 2 -16.21 -0.89 -2.90
CA ILE A 2 -15.35 -2.09 -2.93
C ILE A 2 -15.51 -2.79 -1.58
N PRO A 3 -15.84 -4.09 -1.53
CA PRO A 3 -16.05 -4.79 -0.28
C PRO A 3 -14.76 -4.75 0.55
N ALA A 4 -14.92 -4.51 1.86
CA ALA A 4 -13.83 -4.66 2.81
C ALA A 4 -13.25 -6.08 2.68
N SER A 5 -11.91 -6.20 2.71
CA SER A 5 -11.26 -7.51 2.70
C SER A 5 -11.84 -8.35 3.86
N PRO A 6 -12.24 -9.62 3.62
CA PRO A 6 -12.84 -10.48 4.64
C PRO A 6 -11.99 -10.66 5.90
N ASN A 7 -10.69 -10.35 5.80
CA ASN A 7 -9.73 -10.47 6.91
C ASN A 7 -9.47 -9.15 7.66
N GLY A 8 -10.29 -8.10 7.46
CA GLY A 8 -10.09 -6.80 8.12
C GLY A 8 -8.80 -6.07 7.73
N GLY A 9 -8.09 -6.59 6.72
CA GLY A 9 -6.92 -5.98 6.13
C GLY A 9 -7.32 -4.92 5.11
N PHE A 10 -6.44 -3.95 4.88
CA PHE A 10 -6.60 -3.02 3.78
C PHE A 10 -6.68 -3.81 2.46
N GLY A 11 -7.77 -3.67 1.71
CA GLY A 11 -7.87 -4.20 0.34
C GLY A 11 -7.01 -3.40 -0.63
N GLY A 12 -6.56 -4.02 -1.72
CA GLY A 12 -5.78 -3.36 -2.77
C GLY A 12 -4.25 -3.35 -2.56
N PHE A 13 -3.74 -4.18 -1.65
CA PHE A 13 -2.31 -4.40 -1.45
C PHE A 13 -1.84 -5.62 -2.27
N LYS A 14 -0.52 -5.75 -2.46
CA LYS A 14 0.22 -6.70 -3.31
C LYS A 14 -0.35 -8.13 -3.46
N TYR A 15 -1.12 -8.61 -2.47
CA TYR A 15 -1.68 -9.96 -2.41
C TYR A 15 -3.19 -10.05 -2.67
N ALA A 16 -3.82 -9.01 -3.21
CA ALA A 16 -5.17 -9.12 -3.77
C ALA A 16 -5.07 -9.91 -5.09
N ASN A 17 -5.08 -11.24 -4.99
CA ASN A 17 -4.79 -12.14 -6.10
C ASN A 17 -5.78 -12.08 -7.27
N ASP A 18 -6.92 -11.40 -7.12
CA ASP A 18 -7.90 -11.20 -8.18
C ASP A 18 -8.40 -9.76 -8.14
N LEU A 19 -7.79 -8.89 -8.95
CA LEU A 19 -8.44 -7.62 -9.28
C LEU A 19 -9.76 -7.97 -9.99
N PRO A 20 -10.91 -7.42 -9.57
CA PRO A 20 -12.17 -7.67 -10.24
C PRO A 20 -12.08 -7.47 -11.75
N GLU A 21 -12.75 -8.33 -12.51
CA GLU A 21 -12.81 -8.25 -13.96
C GLU A 21 -13.33 -6.87 -14.38
N GLY A 22 -12.62 -6.22 -15.32
CA GLY A 22 -12.92 -4.86 -15.77
C GLY A 22 -12.07 -3.75 -15.12
N LEU A 23 -11.21 -4.06 -14.14
CA LEU A 23 -10.22 -3.07 -13.67
C LEU A 23 -9.07 -2.91 -14.69
N PRO A 24 -8.66 -1.67 -14.99
CA PRO A 24 -7.54 -1.40 -15.88
C PRO A 24 -6.23 -1.92 -15.27
N LYS A 25 -5.30 -2.37 -16.14
CA LYS A 25 -3.96 -2.74 -15.68
C LYS A 25 -3.17 -1.48 -15.33
N ILE A 26 -2.12 -1.65 -14.54
CA ILE A 26 -1.31 -0.52 -14.10
C ILE A 26 -0.63 0.22 -15.26
N GLN A 27 -0.30 -0.50 -16.33
CA GLN A 27 0.25 0.05 -17.57
C GLN A 27 -0.76 0.95 -18.30
N ASP A 28 -2.04 0.57 -18.29
CA ASP A 28 -3.12 1.36 -18.86
C ASP A 28 -3.28 2.67 -18.06
N ILE A 29 -3.17 2.58 -16.73
CA ILE A 29 -3.20 3.75 -15.83
C ILE A 29 -2.02 4.69 -16.09
N PHE A 30 -0.80 4.17 -16.26
CA PHE A 30 0.36 5.00 -16.59
C PHE A 30 0.17 5.72 -17.93
N SER A 31 -0.36 5.02 -18.93
CA SER A 31 -0.60 5.59 -20.25
C SER A 31 -1.65 6.70 -20.21
N LEU A 32 -2.75 6.48 -19.48
CA LEU A 32 -3.80 7.48 -19.26
C LEU A 32 -3.29 8.70 -18.48
N TYR A 33 -2.50 8.46 -17.44
CA TYR A 33 -1.94 9.53 -16.64
C TYR A 33 -0.92 10.36 -17.45
N ALA A 34 -0.07 9.70 -18.25
CA ALA A 34 0.89 10.38 -19.11
C ALA A 34 0.21 11.19 -20.21
N SER A 35 -0.87 10.68 -20.83
CA SER A 35 -1.60 11.42 -21.86
C SER A 35 -2.34 12.65 -21.34
N SER A 36 -2.83 12.59 -20.09
CA SER A 36 -3.57 13.71 -19.47
C SER A 36 -2.67 14.73 -18.79
N SER A 37 -1.55 14.31 -18.18
CA SER A 37 -0.65 15.19 -17.42
C SER A 37 0.61 15.61 -18.19
N GLY A 38 0.98 14.90 -19.27
CA GLY A 38 2.25 15.06 -19.96
C GLY A 38 3.47 14.47 -19.22
N TRP A 39 3.27 13.76 -18.10
CA TRP A 39 4.36 13.18 -17.28
C TRP A 39 4.21 11.66 -17.11
N ASN A 40 5.32 10.92 -17.28
CA ASN A 40 5.34 9.46 -17.12
C ASN A 40 5.79 9.04 -15.70
N PRO A 41 4.90 8.45 -14.88
CA PRO A 41 5.24 8.04 -13.52
C PRO A 41 5.96 6.68 -13.45
N ALA A 42 5.95 5.87 -14.53
CA ALA A 42 6.40 4.48 -14.50
C ALA A 42 7.82 4.28 -13.93
N PRO A 43 8.84 5.11 -14.27
CA PRO A 43 10.20 4.92 -13.74
C PRO A 43 10.32 5.08 -12.22
N TYR A 44 9.40 5.80 -11.59
CA TYR A 44 9.43 6.13 -10.15
C TYR A 44 8.39 5.35 -9.35
N TRP A 45 7.65 4.45 -10.00
CA TRP A 45 6.49 3.81 -9.39
C TRP A 45 6.87 2.93 -8.20
N SER A 46 7.96 2.16 -8.29
CA SER A 46 8.44 1.33 -7.18
C SER A 46 8.74 2.16 -5.93
N PHE A 47 9.34 3.33 -6.09
CA PHE A 47 9.56 4.26 -4.98
C PHE A 47 8.23 4.75 -4.39
N ALA A 48 7.28 5.14 -5.24
CA ALA A 48 5.96 5.61 -4.80
C ALA A 48 5.21 4.53 -4.01
N VAL A 49 5.30 3.26 -4.43
CA VAL A 49 4.72 2.11 -3.73
C VAL A 49 5.35 1.91 -2.36
N VAL A 50 6.69 1.87 -2.26
CA VAL A 50 7.40 1.75 -0.98
C VAL A 50 7.05 2.90 -0.04
N TYR A 51 7.06 4.13 -0.56
CA TYR A 51 6.70 5.33 0.21
C TYR A 51 5.27 5.24 0.74
N ALA A 52 4.30 4.79 -0.06
CA ALA A 52 2.92 4.66 0.36
C ALA A 52 2.76 3.67 1.52
N HIS A 53 3.41 2.50 1.45
CA HIS A 53 3.42 1.51 2.52
C HIS A 53 4.04 2.07 3.81
N LEU A 54 5.21 2.71 3.71
CA LEU A 54 5.89 3.30 4.85
C LEU A 54 5.05 4.40 5.51
N ARG A 55 4.44 5.28 4.71
CA ARG A 55 3.56 6.35 5.20
C ARG A 55 2.37 5.77 5.96
N LEU A 56 1.72 4.73 5.44
CA LEU A 56 0.61 4.06 6.11
C LEU A 56 1.07 3.35 7.40
N CYS A 57 2.26 2.74 7.40
CA CYS A 57 2.88 2.14 8.59
C CYS A 57 3.03 3.18 9.71
N VAL A 58 3.58 4.35 9.40
CA VAL A 58 3.76 5.43 10.41
C VAL A 58 2.42 5.93 10.94
N ILE A 59 1.42 6.11 10.07
CA ILE A 59 0.07 6.55 10.47
C ILE A 59 -0.55 5.54 11.43
N THR A 60 -0.54 4.25 11.07
CA THR A 60 -1.14 3.16 11.85
C THR A 60 -0.39 2.90 13.16
N HIS A 61 0.94 3.08 13.17
CA HIS A 61 1.74 3.07 14.39
C HIS A 61 1.35 4.22 15.34
N GLY A 62 1.13 5.42 14.80
CA GLY A 62 0.64 6.56 15.56
C GLY A 62 -0.76 6.32 16.16
N ILE A 63 -1.62 5.56 15.48
CA ILE A 63 -2.92 5.12 16.03
C ILE A 63 -2.69 4.15 17.19
N ALA A 64 -1.83 3.15 17.03
CA ALA A 64 -1.49 2.21 18.11
C ALA A 64 -0.97 2.92 19.37
N ALA A 65 -0.11 3.93 19.20
CA ALA A 65 0.39 4.75 20.32
C ALA A 65 -0.71 5.58 21.01
N ARG A 66 -1.75 6.03 20.28
CA ARG A 66 -2.91 6.72 20.88
C ARG A 66 -3.81 5.75 21.63
N ILE A 67 -3.99 4.52 21.14
CA ILE A 67 -4.73 3.46 21.84
C ILE A 67 -4.06 3.10 23.15
N PHE A 68 -2.73 2.88 23.14
CA PHE A 68 -1.96 2.59 24.35
C PHE A 68 -2.13 3.67 25.43
N ARG A 69 -2.31 4.93 25.02
CA ARG A 69 -2.55 6.08 25.91
C ARG A 69 -4.02 6.33 26.25
N GLY A 70 -4.94 5.46 25.82
CA GLY A 70 -6.37 5.61 26.03
C GLY A 70 -7.01 6.78 25.28
N GLN A 71 -6.33 7.35 24.26
CA GLN A 71 -6.81 8.51 23.49
C GLN A 71 -7.60 8.10 22.24
N ALA A 72 -7.65 6.81 21.93
CA ALA A 72 -8.47 6.24 20.87
C ALA A 72 -8.96 4.86 21.33
N SER A 73 -10.28 4.62 21.26
CA SER A 73 -10.90 3.39 21.80
C SER A 73 -11.91 2.74 20.86
N SER A 74 -12.03 3.21 19.61
CA SER A 74 -12.97 2.62 18.66
C SER A 74 -12.45 1.29 18.10
N ALA A 75 -13.37 0.37 17.79
CA ALA A 75 -13.03 -0.91 17.15
C ALA A 75 -12.25 -0.72 15.82
N ASN A 76 -12.56 0.34 15.08
CA ASN A 76 -11.85 0.68 13.85
C ASN A 76 -10.40 1.16 14.13
N ALA A 77 -10.18 1.89 15.22
CA ALA A 77 -8.82 2.28 15.62
C ALA A 77 -7.98 1.04 15.96
N GLU A 78 -8.56 0.07 16.66
CA GLU A 78 -7.87 -1.18 17.00
C GLU A 78 -7.50 -1.99 15.75
N ALA A 79 -8.41 -2.07 14.76
CA ALA A 79 -8.13 -2.71 13.47
C ALA A 79 -6.96 -2.04 12.75
N HIS A 80 -6.96 -0.71 12.65
CA HIS A 80 -5.87 0.05 12.01
C HIS A 80 -4.55 -0.06 12.78
N ALA A 81 -4.59 -0.07 14.11
CA ALA A 81 -3.40 -0.23 14.95
C ALA A 81 -2.69 -1.57 14.76
N LYS A 82 -3.36 -2.59 14.22
CA LYS A 82 -2.73 -3.89 13.90
C LYS A 82 -2.00 -3.88 12.55
N SER A 83 -2.19 -2.85 11.73
CA SER A 83 -1.69 -2.84 10.35
C SER A 83 -0.26 -2.32 10.18
N TYR A 84 0.35 -1.66 11.16
CA TYR A 84 1.69 -1.07 10.98
C TYR A 84 2.75 -2.13 10.67
N PHE A 85 2.69 -3.28 11.34
CA PHE A 85 3.66 -4.37 11.15
C PHE A 85 3.58 -5.03 9.76
N PRO A 86 2.41 -5.45 9.26
CA PRO A 86 2.33 -5.99 7.89
C PRO A 86 2.68 -4.93 6.82
N LEU A 87 2.39 -3.65 7.06
CA LEU A 87 2.78 -2.57 6.14
C LEU A 87 4.30 -2.37 6.08
N SER A 88 5.01 -2.47 7.20
CA SER A 88 6.47 -2.41 7.19
C SER A 88 7.09 -3.61 6.49
N ALA A 89 6.52 -4.81 6.68
CA ALA A 89 6.98 -6.01 5.99
C ALA A 89 6.80 -5.88 4.46
N LEU A 90 5.65 -5.39 4.00
CA LEU A 90 5.40 -5.11 2.58
C LEU A 90 6.42 -4.12 2.01
N ALA A 91 6.69 -3.02 2.72
CA ALA A 91 7.67 -2.04 2.27
C ALA A 91 9.08 -2.66 2.10
N MET A 92 9.50 -3.53 3.03
CA MET A 92 10.78 -4.22 2.94
C MET A 92 10.83 -5.19 1.76
N GLN A 93 9.77 -5.97 1.54
CA GLN A 93 9.68 -6.88 0.39
C GLN A 93 9.78 -6.16 -0.96
N GLU A 94 9.11 -5.01 -1.10
CA GLU A 94 9.21 -4.18 -2.31
C GLU A 94 10.63 -3.66 -2.56
N ILE A 95 11.36 -3.30 -1.49
CA ILE A 95 12.76 -2.86 -1.57
C ILE A 95 13.67 -4.01 -2.00
N GLU A 96 13.50 -5.19 -1.40
CA GLU A 96 14.26 -6.40 -1.74
C GLU A 96 14.04 -6.80 -3.20
N GLU A 97 12.79 -6.86 -3.65
CA GLU A 97 12.45 -7.17 -5.04
C GLU A 97 13.03 -6.15 -6.02
N TYR A 98 13.01 -4.86 -5.67
CA TYR A 98 13.65 -3.83 -6.48
C TYR A 98 15.17 -4.07 -6.61
N ASN A 99 15.84 -4.33 -5.49
CA ASN A 99 17.29 -4.58 -5.47
C ASN A 99 17.67 -5.84 -6.26
N GLU A 100 16.91 -6.93 -6.13
CA GLU A 100 17.12 -8.16 -6.88
C GLU A 100 16.95 -7.94 -8.39
N ASN A 101 15.97 -7.14 -8.80
CA ASN A 101 15.74 -6.81 -10.20
C ASN A 101 16.86 -5.91 -10.77
N GLN A 102 17.47 -5.05 -9.96
CA GLN A 102 18.65 -4.28 -10.36
C GLN A 102 19.92 -5.12 -10.44
N SER A 103 20.08 -6.14 -9.57
CA SER A 103 21.26 -7.01 -9.56
C SER A 103 21.29 -8.03 -10.72
N LYS A 104 20.16 -8.25 -11.41
CA LYS A 104 20.04 -9.18 -12.54
C LYS A 104 20.32 -8.50 -13.90
N LEU A 105 20.64 -7.21 -13.91
CA LEU A 105 21.05 -6.41 -15.07
C LEU A 105 22.56 -6.28 -15.14
#